data_AF-A0A7V3T1Y9-F1
#
_entry.id   AF-A0A7V3T1Y9-F1
#
_cell.length_a   1.000
_cell.length_b   1.000
_cell.length_c   1.000
_cell.angle_alpha   90.00
_cell.angle_beta   90.00
_cell.angle_gamma   90.00
#
_symmetry.space_group_name_H-M   'P 1'
#
loop_
_entity.id
_entity.type
_entity.pdbx_description
1 polymer ?
#
loop_
_entity_poly.entity_id
_entity_poly.type
_entity_poly.pdbx_seq_one_letter_code
_entity_poly.pdbx_strand_id
1 'polypeptide(L)'
;MIAALLVLIVFFPDIFPLCVCCRRVKPRPFFKAHEQRMLGFGYSSTKSVCRSCLKKYSLNSLREFERLGKAIKRIKTDSHLD
;
A
#
# COMPACT_ATOMS: atom_id res chain seq x y z
N MET A 1 -19.21 -11.21 24.83
CA MET A 1 -17.73 -11.10 24.66
C MET A 1 -17.26 -11.42 23.25
N ILE A 2 -17.79 -12.46 22.58
CA ILE A 2 -17.37 -12.87 21.22
C ILE A 2 -17.52 -11.76 20.17
N ALA A 3 -18.61 -10.98 20.22
CA ALA A 3 -18.85 -9.88 19.28
C ALA A 3 -17.76 -8.79 19.31
N ALA A 4 -17.21 -8.47 20.48
CA ALA A 4 -16.15 -7.46 20.62
C ALA A 4 -14.82 -7.91 20.00
N LEU A 5 -14.51 -9.20 20.09
CA LEU A 5 -13.35 -9.83 19.46
C LEU A 5 -13.43 -9.77 17.93
N LEU A 6 -14.62 -10.02 17.36
CA LEU A 6 -14.84 -9.95 15.92
C LEU A 6 -14.65 -8.53 15.38
N VAL A 7 -15.16 -7.51 16.09
CA VAL A 7 -14.93 -6.11 15.73
C VAL A 7 -13.43 -5.80 15.73
N LEU A 8 -12.70 -6.21 16.78
CA LEU A 8 -11.25 -5.99 16.85
C LEU A 8 -10.51 -6.59 15.65
N ILE A 9 -10.85 -7.82 15.24
CA ILE A 9 -10.20 -8.51 14.10
C ILE A 9 -10.53 -7.81 12.78
N VAL A 10 -11.78 -7.39 12.58
CA VAL A 10 -12.22 -6.72 11.34
C VAL A 10 -11.59 -5.34 11.18
N PHE A 11 -11.43 -4.60 12.27
CA PHE A 11 -10.82 -3.26 12.24
C PHE A 11 -9.29 -3.29 12.38
N PHE A 12 -8.69 -4.38 12.83
CA PHE A 12 -7.24 -4.55 12.93
C PHE A 12 -6.47 -4.15 11.66
N PRO A 13 -6.83 -4.59 10.44
CA PRO A 13 -6.12 -4.18 9.21
C PRO A 13 -6.23 -2.68 8.91
N ASP A 14 -7.28 -2.02 9.39
CA ASP A 14 -7.49 -0.58 9.21
C ASP A 14 -6.65 0.23 10.23
N ILE A 15 -6.50 -0.30 11.45
CA ILE A 15 -5.68 0.29 12.53
C ILE A 15 -4.19 0.06 12.28
N PHE A 16 -3.83 -1.10 11.73
CA PHE A 16 -2.44 -1.52 11.51
C PHE A 16 -2.17 -1.91 10.05
N PRO A 17 -2.16 -0.95 9.12
CA PRO A 17 -1.87 -1.24 7.73
C PRO A 17 -0.41 -1.68 7.51
N LEU A 18 -0.20 -2.45 6.44
CA LEU A 18 1.11 -2.93 6.00
C LEU A 18 1.74 -1.92 5.02
N CYS A 19 2.98 -1.51 5.28
CA CYS A 19 3.71 -0.65 4.35
C CYS A 19 4.23 -1.44 3.14
N VAL A 20 3.89 -1.03 1.92
CA VAL A 20 4.35 -1.69 0.69
C VAL A 20 5.87 -1.61 0.52
N CYS A 21 6.51 -0.51 0.97
CA CYS A 21 7.94 -0.32 0.81
C CYS A 21 8.78 -1.12 1.81
N CYS A 22 8.47 -1.03 3.10
CA CYS A 22 9.27 -1.68 4.15
C CYS A 22 8.67 -2.99 4.67
N ARG A 23 7.47 -3.39 4.18
CA ARG A 23 6.70 -4.56 4.61
C ARG A 23 6.48 -4.68 6.12
N ARG A 24 6.59 -3.57 6.84
CA ARG A 24 6.32 -3.51 8.28
C ARG A 24 4.88 -3.07 8.51
N VAL A 25 4.22 -3.76 9.43
CA VAL A 25 2.94 -3.36 10.02
C VAL A 25 3.22 -2.18 10.97
N LYS A 26 2.49 -1.08 10.82
CA LYS A 26 2.62 0.10 11.70
C LYS A 26 1.24 0.65 12.06
N PRO A 27 1.11 1.41 13.15
CA PRO A 27 -0.14 2.09 13.46
C PRO A 27 -0.51 3.07 12.34
N ARG A 28 -1.80 3.19 12.04
CA ARG A 28 -2.36 4.10 11.02
C ARG A 28 -1.79 5.53 11.00
N PRO A 29 -1.54 6.24 12.13
CA PRO A 29 -0.99 7.60 12.09
C PRO A 29 0.42 7.69 11.46
N PHE A 30 1.18 6.58 11.42
CA PHE A 30 2.48 6.53 10.74
C PHE A 30 2.35 6.43 9.22
N PHE A 31 1.15 6.18 8.70
CA PHE A 31 0.86 6.19 7.28
C PHE A 31 0.43 7.59 6.84
N LYS A 32 1.03 8.06 5.74
CA LYS A 32 0.64 9.34 5.11
C LYS A 32 -0.25 9.12 3.90
N ALA A 33 -0.09 7.97 3.26
CA ALA A 33 -0.79 7.63 2.06
C ALA A 33 -1.35 6.22 2.19
N HIS A 34 -2.68 6.13 2.12
CA HIS A 34 -3.45 4.90 2.16
C HIS A 34 -4.50 5.03 1.07
N GLU A 35 -4.37 4.24 0.01
CA GLU A 35 -5.31 4.25 -1.12
C GLU A 35 -5.77 2.82 -1.36
N GLN A 36 -7.08 2.63 -1.32
CA GLN A 36 -7.72 1.39 -1.70
C GLN A 36 -7.99 1.47 -3.20
N ARG A 37 -7.35 0.60 -3.99
CA ARG A 37 -7.56 0.57 -5.44
C ARG A 37 -8.23 -0.70 -5.88
N MET A 38 -9.22 -0.55 -6.74
CA MET A 38 -9.69 -1.65 -7.57
C MET A 38 -8.65 -1.91 -8.67
N LEU A 39 -7.93 -3.02 -8.55
CA LEU A 39 -7.33 -3.68 -9.69
C LEU A 39 -8.51 -4.32 -10.45
N GLY A 40 -8.74 -3.95 -11.71
CA GLY A 40 -9.89 -4.47 -12.47
C GLY A 40 -10.06 -6.00 -12.39
N PHE A 41 -11.27 -6.49 -12.68
CA PHE A 41 -11.77 -7.85 -12.39
C PHE A 41 -12.05 -8.12 -10.90
N GLY A 42 -12.62 -7.14 -10.17
CA GLY A 42 -13.15 -7.36 -8.81
C GLY A 42 -12.11 -7.48 -7.70
N TYR A 43 -10.81 -7.40 -8.01
CA TYR A 43 -9.74 -7.44 -7.01
C TYR A 43 -9.44 -6.04 -6.46
N SER A 44 -9.60 -5.80 -5.17
CA SER A 44 -9.10 -4.56 -4.56
C SER A 44 -7.76 -4.83 -3.86
N SER A 45 -6.77 -3.99 -4.11
CA SER A 45 -5.50 -3.98 -3.37
C SER A 45 -5.38 -2.66 -2.64
N THR A 46 -5.31 -2.76 -1.32
CA THR A 46 -5.04 -1.64 -0.44
C THR A 46 -3.53 -1.43 -0.39
N LYS A 47 -3.06 -0.29 -0.88
CA LYS A 47 -1.64 0.08 -0.80
C LYS A 47 -1.46 1.20 0.21
N SER A 48 -0.61 0.93 1.19
CA SER A 48 -0.27 1.89 2.24
C SER A 48 1.23 2.15 2.24
N VAL A 49 1.63 3.41 2.40
CA VAL A 49 3.04 3.80 2.55
C VAL A 49 3.24 4.64 3.79
N CYS A 50 4.19 4.21 4.64
CA CYS A 50 4.50 4.92 5.87
C CYS A 50 5.31 6.20 5.60
N ARG A 51 5.16 7.20 6.48
CA ARG A 51 5.88 8.48 6.44
C ARG A 51 7.40 8.31 6.32
N SER A 52 7.95 7.33 7.05
CA SER A 52 9.39 7.03 7.01
C SER A 52 9.86 6.59 5.62
N CYS A 53 9.06 5.77 4.93
CA CYS A 53 9.38 5.34 3.57
C CYS A 53 9.19 6.48 2.56
N LEU A 54 8.14 7.29 2.71
CA LEU A 54 7.97 8.50 1.90
C LEU A 54 9.23 9.39 1.98
N LYS A 55 9.70 9.68 3.20
CA LYS A 55 10.90 10.48 3.42
C LYS A 55 12.17 9.80 2.87
N LYS A 56 12.32 8.49 3.07
CA LYS A 56 13.49 7.74 2.61
C LYS A 56 13.66 7.73 1.08
N TYR A 57 12.55 7.62 0.35
CA TYR A 57 12.57 7.59 -1.11
C TYR A 57 12.28 8.96 -1.74
N SER A 58 12.26 10.04 -0.93
CA SER A 58 11.90 11.40 -1.36
C SER A 58 10.58 11.46 -2.16
N LEU A 59 9.64 10.57 -1.83
CA LEU A 59 8.33 10.54 -2.44
C LEU A 59 7.42 11.48 -1.65
N ASN A 60 6.79 12.42 -2.33
CA ASN A 60 5.84 13.34 -1.70
C ASN A 60 4.41 12.80 -1.74
N SER A 61 4.13 11.84 -2.63
CA SER A 61 2.79 11.27 -2.80
C SER A 61 2.83 9.80 -3.23
N LEU A 62 1.75 9.07 -2.90
CA LEU A 62 1.50 7.72 -3.44
C LEU A 62 1.50 7.74 -4.98
N ARG A 63 1.08 8.86 -5.57
CA ARG A 63 0.97 9.06 -7.03
C ARG A 63 2.33 8.95 -7.73
N GLU A 64 3.40 9.42 -7.09
CA GLU A 64 4.77 9.31 -7.61
C GLU A 64 5.28 7.88 -7.51
N PHE A 65 5.03 7.21 -6.39
CA PHE A 65 5.35 5.80 -6.22
C PHE A 65 4.61 4.94 -7.26
N GLU A 66 3.39 5.31 -7.60
CA GLU A 66 2.60 4.64 -8.63
C GLU A 66 3.14 4.89 -10.04
N ARG A 67 3.54 6.14 -10.37
CA ARG A 67 4.19 6.44 -11.65
C ARG A 67 5.46 5.63 -11.83
N LEU A 68 6.29 5.54 -10.78
CA LEU A 68 7.47 4.67 -10.76
C LEU A 68 7.10 3.20 -10.94
N GLY A 69 6.12 2.70 -10.19
CA GLY A 69 5.66 1.32 -10.34
C GLY A 69 5.13 1.01 -11.75
N LYS A 70 4.41 1.94 -12.38
CA LYS A 70 3.94 1.81 -13.77
C LYS A 70 5.08 1.88 -14.77
N ALA A 71 6.04 2.78 -14.59
CA ALA A 71 7.23 2.89 -15.44
C ALA A 71 8.05 1.60 -15.38
N ILE A 72 8.34 1.09 -14.18
CA ILE A 72 9.04 -0.18 -13.97
C ILE A 72 8.27 -1.34 -14.61
N LYS A 73 6.94 -1.37 -14.46
CA LYS A 73 6.13 -2.43 -15.06
C LYS A 73 6.14 -2.38 -16.59
N ARG A 74 6.11 -1.18 -17.20
CA ARG A 74 6.25 -1.01 -18.66
C ARG A 74 7.61 -1.52 -19.14
N ILE A 75 8.69 -1.09 -18.50
CA ILE A 75 10.05 -1.54 -18.83
C ILE A 75 10.16 -3.07 -18.74
N LYS A 76 9.58 -3.69 -17.71
CA LYS A 76 9.57 -5.15 -17.54
C LYS A 76 8.72 -5.91 -18.56
N THR A 77 7.74 -5.24 -19.17
CA THR A 77 6.89 -5.85 -20.20
C THR A 77 7.54 -5.74 -21.57
N ASP A 78 8.25 -4.64 -21.83
CA ASP A 78 9.08 -4.44 -23.02
C ASP A 78 10.21 -5.47 -23.09
N SER A 79 10.91 -5.72 -21.98
CA SER A 79 12.03 -6.67 -21.93
C SER A 79 11.66 -8.16 -21.94
N HIS A 80 10.39 -8.49 -22.19
CA HIS A 80 9.91 -9.85 -22.41
C HIS A 80 9.45 -10.08 -23.86
N LEU A 81 9.65 -9.08 -24.74
CA LEU A 81 9.37 -9.17 -26.18
C LEU A 81 10.62 -9.29 -27.05
N ASP A 82 11.82 -9.35 -26.45
CA ASP A 82 13.09 -9.67 -27.14
C ASP A 82 13.49 -11.14 -26.94
#